data_AF-A0A6L3F220-F1
#
_entry.id   AF-A0A6L3F220-F1
#
_cell.length_a   1.000
_cell.length_b   1.000
_cell.length_c   1.000
_cell.angle_alpha   90.00
_cell.angle_beta   90.00
_cell.angle_gamma   90.00
#
_symmetry.space_group_name_H-M   'P 1'
#
loop_
_entity.id
_entity.type
_entity.pdbx_description
1 polymer ?
#
loop_
_entity_poly.entity_id
_entity_poly.type
_entity_poly.pdbx_seq_one_letter_code
_entity_poly.pdbx_strand_id
1 'polypeptide(L)'
;GPDPTKSPADDLAHPQVDVVVHHEGEQTMTALLDLFDANNLTIAALHNEQGLAFRDSGQIVVTQPRPPIENLDTLPQPARDLIDVSRYLNVWKETNGYSSITISTTRGCPYGCEWCQDAVHGNAYRQRSPESVAAEVKLLKETYQVDRLRVVDDVDGIDRQWLDAWEETAVSLNAVIPFEGLNELKRQDIPMLDVRDSL
;
A
#
# COMPACT_ATOMS: atom_id res chain seq x y z
N GLY A 1 1.66 -2.82 -8.23
CA GLY A 1 2.17 -3.89 -7.35
C GLY A 1 3.66 -4.09 -7.60
N PRO A 2 4.43 -4.73 -6.71
CA PRO A 2 5.90 -4.75 -6.78
C PRO A 2 6.44 -5.35 -8.08
N ASP A 3 5.96 -6.53 -8.48
CA ASP A 3 6.41 -7.20 -9.71
C ASP A 3 6.04 -6.38 -10.97
N PRO A 4 4.77 -5.94 -11.16
CA PRO A 4 4.40 -5.01 -12.24
C PRO A 4 5.21 -3.73 -12.31
N THR A 5 5.68 -3.23 -11.17
CA THR A 5 6.48 -2.01 -11.17
C THR A 5 7.93 -2.25 -11.57
N LYS A 6 8.51 -3.35 -11.09
CA LYS A 6 9.89 -3.70 -11.36
C LYS A 6 10.10 -4.14 -12.81
N SER A 7 9.19 -4.95 -13.33
CA SER A 7 9.30 -5.58 -14.64
C SER A 7 7.97 -5.59 -15.41
N PRO A 8 7.37 -4.43 -15.73
CA PRO A 8 6.09 -4.38 -16.42
C PRO A 8 6.10 -5.08 -17.79
N ALA A 9 7.26 -5.14 -18.44
CA ALA A 9 7.44 -5.84 -19.71
C ALA A 9 7.32 -7.37 -19.59
N ASP A 10 7.72 -7.94 -18.44
CA ASP A 10 7.65 -9.39 -18.20
C ASP A 10 6.19 -9.84 -18.05
N ASP A 11 5.36 -9.04 -17.37
CA ASP A 11 3.92 -9.28 -17.28
C ASP A 11 3.25 -9.21 -18.67
N LEU A 12 3.65 -8.25 -19.52
CA LEU A 12 3.14 -8.11 -20.89
C LEU A 12 3.65 -9.19 -21.86
N ALA A 13 4.67 -9.96 -21.48
CA ALA A 13 5.08 -11.13 -22.26
C ALA A 13 3.97 -12.20 -22.25
N HIS A 14 3.07 -12.17 -21.26
CA HIS A 14 1.89 -13.00 -21.25
C HIS A 14 0.84 -12.47 -22.24
N PRO A 15 0.41 -13.25 -23.26
CA PRO A 15 -0.43 -12.75 -24.34
C PRO A 15 -1.85 -12.34 -23.91
N GLN A 16 -2.27 -12.72 -22.69
CA GLN A 16 -3.57 -12.35 -22.12
C GLN A 16 -3.54 -11.07 -21.27
N VAL A 17 -2.38 -10.43 -21.10
CA VAL A 17 -2.24 -9.17 -20.35
C VAL A 17 -2.18 -8.03 -21.36
N ASP A 18 -3.17 -7.15 -21.35
CA ASP A 18 -3.28 -6.03 -22.31
C ASP A 18 -2.62 -4.75 -21.81
N VAL A 19 -2.76 -4.45 -20.52
CA VAL A 19 -2.24 -3.26 -19.87
C VAL A 19 -1.74 -3.66 -18.48
N VAL A 20 -0.60 -3.10 -18.08
CA VAL A 20 -0.01 -3.26 -16.76
C VAL A 20 0.04 -1.89 -16.08
N VAL A 21 -0.42 -1.82 -14.83
CA VAL A 21 -0.30 -0.63 -13.98
C VAL A 21 0.95 -0.78 -13.11
N HIS A 22 1.87 0.18 -13.20
CA HIS A 22 3.09 0.23 -12.40
C HIS A 22 3.09 1.42 -11.42
N HIS A 23 3.80 1.25 -10.30
CA HIS A 23 3.79 2.11 -9.10
C HIS A 23 2.42 2.13 -8.40
N GLU A 24 2.04 3.28 -7.83
CA GLU A 24 0.76 3.49 -7.15
C GLU A 24 -0.40 3.42 -8.13
N GLY A 25 -1.37 2.55 -7.82
CA GLY A 25 -2.41 2.16 -8.75
C GLY A 25 -3.66 3.03 -8.69
N GLU A 26 -3.89 3.80 -7.62
CA GLU A 26 -5.19 4.43 -7.38
C GLU A 26 -5.58 5.42 -8.49
N GLN A 27 -4.69 6.37 -8.80
CA GLN A 27 -4.94 7.36 -9.84
C GLN A 27 -4.90 6.75 -11.24
N THR A 28 -3.98 5.82 -11.47
CA THR A 28 -3.81 5.16 -12.78
C THR A 28 -5.00 4.28 -13.13
N MET A 29 -5.49 3.49 -12.17
CA MET A 29 -6.67 2.66 -12.36
C MET A 29 -7.91 3.52 -12.58
N THR A 30 -8.06 4.61 -11.83
CA THR A 30 -9.17 5.55 -12.03
C THR A 30 -9.16 6.11 -13.46
N ALA A 31 -8.01 6.55 -13.96
CA ALA A 31 -7.88 7.04 -15.33
C ALA A 31 -8.23 5.97 -16.39
N LEU A 32 -7.82 4.71 -16.17
CA LEU A 32 -8.20 3.60 -17.05
C LEU A 32 -9.71 3.34 -17.06
N LEU A 33 -10.35 3.39 -15.88
CA LEU A 33 -11.80 3.23 -15.74
C LEU A 33 -12.55 4.38 -16.43
N ASP A 34 -12.09 5.62 -16.25
CA ASP A 34 -12.67 6.80 -16.92
C ASP A 34 -12.59 6.67 -18.45
N LEU A 35 -11.44 6.20 -18.97
CA LEU A 35 -11.28 5.93 -20.41
C LEU A 35 -12.19 4.79 -20.88
N PHE A 36 -12.36 3.74 -20.08
CA PHE A 36 -13.24 2.62 -20.40
C PHE A 36 -14.71 3.07 -20.46
N ASP A 37 -15.19 3.79 -19.44
CA ASP A 37 -16.55 4.30 -19.35
C ASP A 37 -16.87 5.29 -20.49
N ALA A 38 -15.86 6.07 -20.91
CA ALA A 38 -15.96 6.96 -22.07
C ALA A 38 -15.86 6.24 -23.43
N ASN A 39 -15.71 4.91 -23.46
CA ASN A 39 -15.42 4.12 -24.66
C ASN A 39 -14.19 4.64 -25.45
N ASN A 40 -13.20 5.16 -24.73
CA ASN A 40 -11.98 5.76 -25.27
C ASN A 40 -10.70 5.03 -24.86
N LEU A 41 -10.81 3.77 -24.41
CA LEU A 41 -9.66 2.93 -24.07
C LEU A 41 -8.93 2.47 -25.34
N THR A 42 -8.20 3.39 -25.97
CA THR A 42 -7.46 3.19 -27.22
C THR A 42 -5.96 3.32 -27.00
N ILE A 43 -5.14 2.72 -27.87
CA ILE A 43 -3.67 2.86 -27.83
C ILE A 43 -3.24 4.34 -27.78
N ALA A 44 -3.88 5.19 -28.58
CA ALA A 44 -3.60 6.63 -28.59
C ALA A 44 -3.91 7.31 -27.25
N ALA A 45 -4.99 6.90 -26.56
CA ALA A 45 -5.29 7.39 -25.22
C ALA A 45 -4.27 6.90 -24.19
N LEU A 46 -3.88 5.61 -24.23
CA LEU A 46 -2.90 5.02 -23.32
C LEU A 46 -1.52 5.71 -23.39
N HIS A 47 -1.11 6.18 -24.57
CA HIS A 47 0.13 6.99 -24.72
C HIS A 47 0.11 8.31 -23.93
N ASN A 48 -1.07 8.83 -23.60
CA ASN A 48 -1.22 10.08 -22.83
C ASN A 48 -1.38 9.85 -21.33
N GLU A 49 -1.45 8.60 -20.89
CA GLU A 49 -1.56 8.25 -19.47
C GLU A 49 -0.20 7.92 -18.87
N GLN A 50 -0.07 8.20 -17.57
CA GLN A 50 1.11 7.86 -16.77
C GLN A 50 0.87 6.60 -15.94
N GLY A 51 1.93 5.88 -15.61
CA GLY A 51 1.89 4.69 -14.75
C GLY A 51 1.43 3.40 -15.47
N LEU A 52 1.50 3.39 -16.80
CA LEU A 52 1.08 2.26 -17.63
C LEU A 52 2.22 1.62 -18.43
N ALA A 53 2.10 0.33 -18.65
CA ALA A 53 2.74 -0.36 -19.76
C ALA A 53 1.72 -1.12 -20.61
N PHE A 54 1.92 -1.16 -21.92
CA PHE A 54 1.00 -1.82 -22.87
C PHE A 54 1.72 -2.21 -24.17
N ARG A 55 1.02 -2.98 -25.02
CA ARG A 55 1.50 -3.37 -26.36
C ARG A 55 0.98 -2.41 -27.43
N ASP A 56 1.88 -1.76 -28.17
CA ASP A 56 1.56 -1.01 -29.39
C ASP A 56 2.30 -1.62 -30.58
N SER A 57 1.55 -2.14 -31.55
CA SER A 57 2.11 -2.67 -32.81
C SER A 57 3.22 -3.71 -32.60
N GLY A 58 3.09 -4.53 -31.54
CA GLY A 58 4.05 -5.58 -31.18
C GLY A 58 5.25 -5.11 -30.35
N GLN A 59 5.33 -3.83 -30.01
CA GLN A 59 6.33 -3.27 -29.10
C GLN A 59 5.72 -3.01 -27.73
N ILE A 60 6.51 -3.18 -26.68
CA ILE A 60 6.12 -2.81 -25.32
C ILE A 60 6.42 -1.32 -25.13
N VAL A 61 5.40 -0.56 -24.75
CA VAL A 61 5.50 0.84 -24.35
C VAL A 61 5.37 0.89 -22.84
N VAL A 62 6.29 1.60 -22.18
CA VAL A 62 6.22 1.91 -20.74
C VAL A 62 6.20 3.43 -20.60
N THR A 63 5.13 3.95 -20.03
CA THR A 63 4.93 5.39 -19.79
C THR A 63 5.64 5.82 -18.52
N GLN A 64 5.82 7.13 -18.34
CA GLN A 64 6.43 7.66 -17.12
C GLN A 64 5.56 7.35 -15.89
N PRO A 65 6.15 7.10 -14.71
CA PRO A 65 5.37 6.93 -13.49
C PRO A 65 4.59 8.21 -13.16
N ARG A 66 3.43 8.04 -12.50
CA ARG A 66 2.73 9.17 -11.88
C ARG A 66 3.52 9.70 -10.68
N PRO A 67 3.37 10.99 -10.35
CA PRO A 67 3.80 11.48 -9.05
C PRO A 67 3.16 10.67 -7.91
N PRO A 68 3.90 10.36 -6.84
CA PRO A 68 3.33 9.69 -5.68
C PRO A 68 2.21 10.53 -5.04
N ILE A 69 1.24 9.86 -4.41
CA ILE A 69 0.18 10.53 -3.65
C ILE A 69 0.78 11.12 -2.37
N GLU A 70 0.97 12.43 -2.32
CA GLU A 70 1.61 13.12 -1.18
C GLU A 70 0.78 13.01 0.11
N ASN A 71 -0.51 13.34 0.04
CA ASN A 71 -1.40 13.25 1.19
C ASN A 71 -2.24 11.98 1.12
N LEU A 72 -1.85 10.96 1.89
CA LEU A 72 -2.53 9.67 1.93
C LEU A 72 -3.96 9.75 2.50
N ASP A 73 -4.30 10.80 3.26
CA ASP A 73 -5.66 10.99 3.78
C ASP A 73 -6.67 11.44 2.71
N THR A 74 -6.19 11.79 1.51
CA THR A 74 -7.06 12.02 0.36
C THR A 74 -7.64 10.72 -0.20
N LEU A 75 -7.04 9.58 0.14
CA LEU A 75 -7.54 8.28 -0.25
C LEU A 75 -8.73 7.88 0.63
N PRO A 76 -9.80 7.31 0.04
CA PRO A 76 -10.90 6.78 0.82
C PRO A 76 -10.42 5.57 1.64
N GLN A 77 -11.19 5.24 2.68
CA GLN A 77 -10.99 3.99 3.39
C GLN A 77 -11.13 2.80 2.43
N PRO A 78 -10.36 1.72 2.60
CA PRO A 78 -10.47 0.56 1.72
C PRO A 78 -11.90 0.02 1.70
N ALA A 79 -12.45 -0.16 0.49
CA ALA A 79 -13.83 -0.58 0.23
C ALA A 79 -14.06 -2.08 0.57
N ARG A 80 -13.88 -2.42 1.85
CA ARG A 80 -13.98 -3.78 2.37
C ARG A 80 -15.40 -4.34 2.31
N ASP A 81 -16.39 -3.46 2.25
CA ASP A 81 -17.80 -3.79 2.03
C ASP A 81 -18.08 -4.42 0.65
N LEU A 82 -17.16 -4.27 -0.32
CA LEU A 82 -17.27 -4.89 -1.64
C LEU A 82 -16.81 -6.36 -1.68
N ILE A 83 -16.27 -6.89 -0.59
CA ILE A 83 -15.76 -8.27 -0.51
C ILE A 83 -16.34 -9.02 0.69
N ASP A 84 -16.28 -10.35 0.64
CA ASP A 84 -16.67 -11.21 1.76
C ASP A 84 -15.54 -11.26 2.82
N VAL A 85 -15.46 -10.20 3.64
CA VAL A 85 -14.50 -10.09 4.73
C VAL A 85 -14.70 -11.21 5.75
N SER A 86 -15.95 -11.59 6.04
CA SER A 86 -16.26 -12.65 7.00
C SER A 86 -15.62 -13.98 6.59
N ARG A 87 -15.69 -14.35 5.32
CA ARG A 87 -15.01 -15.53 4.79
C ARG A 87 -13.50 -15.45 4.99
N TYR A 88 -12.87 -14.31 4.69
CA TYR A 88 -11.43 -14.12 4.88
C TYR A 88 -11.03 -14.28 6.35
N LEU A 89 -11.76 -13.65 7.28
CA LEU A 89 -11.48 -13.71 8.70
C LEU A 89 -11.72 -15.10 9.30
N ASN A 90 -12.73 -15.84 8.80
CA ASN A 90 -13.01 -17.21 9.25
C ASN A 90 -11.88 -18.17 8.86
N VAL A 91 -11.36 -18.09 7.63
CA VAL A 91 -10.22 -18.91 7.19
C VAL A 91 -8.98 -18.64 8.06
N TRP A 92 -8.75 -17.37 8.40
CA TRP A 92 -7.68 -16.99 9.35
C TRP A 92 -7.90 -17.61 10.73
N LYS A 93 -9.12 -17.51 11.28
CA LYS A 93 -9.48 -18.09 12.58
C LYS A 93 -9.30 -19.60 12.63
N GLU A 94 -9.75 -20.31 11.61
CA GLU A 94 -9.63 -21.78 11.52
C GLU A 94 -8.16 -22.23 11.51
N THR A 95 -7.29 -21.48 10.83
CA THR A 95 -5.88 -21.84 10.68
C THR A 95 -5.01 -21.40 11.86
N ASN A 96 -5.29 -20.24 12.45
CA ASN A 96 -4.40 -19.58 13.41
C ASN A 96 -4.99 -19.40 14.82
N GLY A 97 -6.29 -19.65 15.01
CA GLY A 97 -7.01 -19.42 16.26
C GLY A 97 -7.45 -17.97 16.51
N TYR A 98 -7.22 -17.05 15.57
CA TYR A 98 -7.63 -15.64 15.62
C TYR A 98 -7.83 -15.09 14.20
N SER A 99 -8.64 -14.04 14.04
CA SER A 99 -8.74 -13.31 12.77
C SER A 99 -7.67 -12.22 12.67
N SER A 100 -7.13 -12.02 11.47
CA SER A 100 -6.20 -10.94 11.15
C SER A 100 -6.64 -10.22 9.89
N ILE A 101 -6.43 -8.91 9.81
CA ILE A 101 -6.60 -8.13 8.58
C ILE A 101 -5.49 -7.09 8.46
N THR A 102 -5.17 -6.72 7.23
CA THR A 102 -4.11 -5.74 6.96
C THR A 102 -4.61 -4.32 7.06
N ILE A 103 -3.72 -3.44 7.52
CA ILE A 103 -3.82 -1.98 7.41
C ILE A 103 -2.50 -1.43 6.87
N SER A 104 -2.53 -0.24 6.28
CA SER A 104 -1.33 0.51 5.93
C SER A 104 -1.41 1.90 6.53
N THR A 105 -0.33 2.34 7.16
CA THR A 105 -0.21 3.65 7.81
C THR A 105 0.73 4.57 7.05
N THR A 106 1.63 4.00 6.25
CA THR A 106 2.64 4.73 5.48
C THR A 106 2.76 4.19 4.05
N ARG A 107 3.40 4.98 3.19
CA ARG A 107 3.91 4.55 1.88
C ARG A 107 5.35 4.99 1.75
N GLY A 108 6.19 4.12 1.19
CA GLY A 108 7.57 4.41 0.87
C GLY A 108 8.50 4.26 2.07
N CYS A 109 9.77 4.08 1.77
CA CYS A 109 10.82 3.81 2.75
C CYS A 109 12.00 4.75 2.51
N PRO A 110 12.44 5.57 3.48
CA PRO A 110 13.53 6.52 3.27
C PRO A 110 14.91 5.84 3.21
N TYR A 111 14.96 4.51 3.39
CA TYR A 111 16.19 3.74 3.35
C TYR A 111 16.51 3.29 1.92
N GLY A 112 17.80 3.32 1.56
CA GLY A 112 18.30 2.90 0.25
C GLY A 112 18.98 1.54 0.28
N CYS A 113 18.30 0.52 0.81
CA CYS A 113 18.89 -0.81 1.00
C CYS A 113 19.12 -1.51 -0.36
N GLU A 114 20.34 -1.95 -0.65
CA GLU A 114 20.72 -2.57 -1.94
C GLU A 114 19.96 -3.86 -2.26
N TRP A 115 19.44 -4.52 -1.23
CA TRP A 115 18.68 -5.78 -1.33
C TRP A 115 17.17 -5.57 -1.27
N CYS A 116 16.68 -4.33 -1.13
CA CYS A 116 15.25 -4.06 -1.06
C CYS A 116 14.60 -4.07 -2.45
N GLN A 117 13.32 -4.42 -2.50
CA GLN A 117 12.46 -4.25 -3.66
C GLN A 117 11.39 -3.20 -3.37
N ASP A 118 11.81 -1.96 -3.08
CA ASP A 118 10.91 -0.80 -2.93
C ASP A 118 10.40 -0.31 -4.28
N ALA A 119 9.75 -1.20 -5.02
CA ALA A 119 9.35 -0.91 -6.38
C ALA A 119 8.12 0.01 -6.44
N VAL A 120 7.18 -0.09 -5.49
CA VAL A 120 5.86 0.56 -5.66
C VAL A 120 5.83 2.00 -5.17
N HIS A 121 6.24 2.25 -3.93
CA HIS A 121 6.01 3.53 -3.25
C HIS A 121 7.23 4.46 -3.24
N GLY A 122 8.39 3.96 -3.71
CA GLY A 122 9.65 4.69 -3.76
C GLY A 122 10.20 5.11 -2.39
N ASN A 123 11.12 6.06 -2.40
CA ASN A 123 11.91 6.40 -1.21
C ASN A 123 11.29 7.50 -0.33
N ALA A 124 10.17 8.08 -0.76
CA ALA A 124 9.52 9.17 -0.04
C ALA A 124 8.58 8.60 1.03
N TYR A 125 8.98 8.72 2.30
CA TYR A 125 8.16 8.35 3.45
C TYR A 125 6.98 9.31 3.58
N ARG A 126 5.78 8.78 3.36
CA ARG A 126 4.51 9.51 3.48
C ARG A 126 3.63 8.76 4.44
N GLN A 127 2.99 9.47 5.35
CA GLN A 127 2.25 8.87 6.46
C GLN A 127 0.83 9.43 6.50
N ARG A 128 -0.14 8.56 6.79
CA ARG A 128 -1.54 8.95 7.05
C ARG A 128 -1.64 9.69 8.38
N SER A 129 -2.70 10.47 8.60
CA SER A 129 -2.92 11.02 9.94
C SER A 129 -3.27 9.94 10.98
N PRO A 130 -2.92 10.14 12.26
CA PRO A 130 -3.39 9.32 13.38
C PRO A 130 -4.91 9.09 13.37
N GLU A 131 -5.67 10.13 13.05
CA GLU A 131 -7.13 10.12 12.98
C GLU A 131 -7.64 9.23 11.85
N SER A 132 -7.02 9.32 10.67
CA SER A 132 -7.35 8.48 9.51
C SER A 132 -7.15 6.99 9.80
N VAL A 133 -6.03 6.64 10.43
CA VAL A 133 -5.72 5.25 10.81
C VAL A 133 -6.64 4.77 11.93
N ALA A 134 -6.81 5.56 13.00
CA ALA A 134 -7.69 5.18 14.11
C ALA A 134 -9.17 5.05 13.67
N ALA A 135 -9.64 5.86 12.72
CA ALA A 135 -10.98 5.71 12.14
C ALA A 135 -11.14 4.38 11.39
N GLU A 136 -10.12 3.96 10.63
CA GLU A 136 -10.10 2.63 10.00
C GLU A 136 -10.15 1.51 11.04
N VAL A 137 -9.30 1.59 12.07
CA VAL A 137 -9.24 0.56 13.11
C VAL A 137 -10.56 0.47 13.86
N LYS A 138 -11.21 1.60 14.14
CA LYS A 138 -12.56 1.62 14.73
C LYS A 138 -13.57 0.89 13.85
N LEU A 139 -13.60 1.20 12.55
CA LEU A 139 -14.48 0.53 11.60
C LEU A 139 -14.25 -0.99 11.61
N LEU A 140 -12.98 -1.41 11.59
CA LEU A 140 -12.61 -2.83 11.64
C LEU A 140 -13.08 -3.52 12.92
N LYS A 141 -12.92 -2.85 14.06
CA LYS A 141 -13.38 -3.33 15.37
C LYS A 141 -14.89 -3.49 15.42
N GLU A 142 -15.63 -2.46 15.04
CA GLU A 142 -17.08 -2.38 15.21
C GLU A 142 -17.83 -3.23 14.17
N THR A 143 -17.35 -3.25 12.92
CA THR A 143 -18.04 -3.91 11.81
C THR A 143 -17.64 -5.37 11.68
N TYR A 144 -16.35 -5.67 11.81
CA TYR A 144 -15.82 -6.99 11.48
C TYR A 144 -15.30 -7.77 12.69
N GLN A 145 -15.23 -7.15 13.88
CA GLN A 145 -14.78 -7.77 15.13
C GLN A 145 -13.45 -8.52 14.94
N VAL A 146 -12.49 -7.83 14.35
CA VAL A 146 -11.17 -8.39 14.05
C VAL A 146 -10.36 -8.54 15.33
N ASP A 147 -9.72 -9.70 15.52
CA ASP A 147 -8.92 -9.97 16.72
C ASP A 147 -7.56 -9.29 16.67
N ARG A 148 -6.93 -9.22 15.48
CA ARG A 148 -5.60 -8.63 15.27
C ARG A 148 -5.47 -7.87 13.95
N LEU A 149 -4.55 -6.90 13.91
CA LEU A 149 -4.16 -6.21 12.69
C LEU A 149 -2.76 -6.62 12.25
N ARG A 150 -2.50 -6.52 10.95
CA ARG A 150 -1.15 -6.59 10.36
C ARG A 150 -0.84 -5.29 9.64
N VAL A 151 0.15 -4.55 10.12
CA VAL A 151 0.68 -3.38 9.42
C VAL A 151 1.54 -3.89 8.26
N VAL A 152 1.21 -3.47 7.03
CA VAL A 152 1.88 -3.91 5.80
C VAL A 152 2.67 -2.80 5.13
N ASP A 153 3.12 -1.84 5.92
CA ASP A 153 3.96 -0.74 5.47
C ASP A 153 5.35 -1.22 5.06
N ASP A 154 6.00 -0.52 4.13
CA ASP A 154 7.38 -0.82 3.73
C ASP A 154 8.36 -0.63 4.91
N VAL A 155 8.01 0.30 5.80
CA VAL A 155 8.67 0.53 7.08
C VAL A 155 7.71 1.16 8.08
N ASP A 156 7.75 0.68 9.32
CA ASP A 156 6.96 1.17 10.44
C ASP A 156 7.85 1.79 11.54
N GLY A 157 7.24 2.60 12.40
CA GLY A 157 7.86 3.07 13.64
C GLY A 157 8.94 4.16 13.52
N ILE A 158 9.09 4.80 12.36
CA ILE A 158 10.09 5.86 12.14
C ILE A 158 9.73 7.14 12.91
N ASP A 159 8.49 7.63 12.78
CA ASP A 159 8.02 8.85 13.43
C ASP A 159 7.42 8.55 14.80
N ARG A 160 8.18 8.87 15.87
CA ARG A 160 7.73 8.67 17.25
C ARG A 160 6.58 9.59 17.65
N GLN A 161 6.57 10.83 17.18
CA GLN A 161 5.50 11.77 17.53
C GLN A 161 4.18 11.30 16.93
N TRP A 162 4.25 10.75 15.72
CA TRP A 162 3.09 10.13 15.10
C TRP A 162 2.58 8.91 15.89
N LEU A 163 3.47 8.03 16.37
CA LEU A 163 3.06 6.87 17.17
C LEU A 163 2.36 7.29 18.47
N ASP A 164 2.90 8.27 19.18
CA ASP A 164 2.31 8.80 20.40
C ASP A 164 0.91 9.40 20.10
N ALA A 165 0.80 10.18 19.02
CA ALA A 165 -0.49 10.74 18.58
C ALA A 165 -1.48 9.65 18.15
N TRP A 166 -1.03 8.58 17.51
CA TRP A 166 -1.87 7.44 17.12
C TRP A 166 -2.34 6.65 18.33
N GLU A 167 -1.50 6.43 19.34
CA GLU A 167 -1.90 5.83 20.61
C GLU A 167 -3.02 6.65 21.28
N GLU A 168 -2.80 7.95 21.47
CA GLU A 168 -3.79 8.85 22.09
C GLU A 168 -5.11 8.85 21.32
N THR A 169 -5.03 8.95 19.99
CA THR A 169 -6.20 8.97 19.11
C THR A 169 -6.95 7.65 19.16
N ALA A 170 -6.25 6.52 19.06
CA ALA A 170 -6.84 5.19 19.11
C ALA A 170 -7.55 4.93 20.45
N VAL A 171 -6.95 5.33 21.56
CA VAL A 171 -7.60 5.25 22.89
C VAL A 171 -8.85 6.12 22.93
N SER A 172 -8.76 7.38 22.49
CA SER A 172 -9.90 8.31 22.53
C SER A 172 -11.09 7.85 21.68
N LEU A 173 -10.82 7.18 20.54
CA LEU A 173 -11.84 6.67 19.62
C LEU A 173 -12.31 5.24 19.95
N ASN A 174 -11.80 4.62 21.02
CA ASN A 174 -12.00 3.20 21.34
C ASN A 174 -11.59 2.26 20.18
N ALA A 175 -10.58 2.66 19.42
CA ALA A 175 -10.05 1.99 18.23
C ALA A 175 -8.79 1.16 18.56
N VAL A 176 -8.78 0.47 19.69
CA VAL A 176 -7.64 -0.37 20.10
C VAL A 176 -7.88 -1.82 19.67
N ILE A 177 -6.98 -2.34 18.82
CA ILE A 177 -6.85 -3.74 18.41
C ILE A 177 -5.36 -4.11 18.46
N PRO A 178 -4.96 -5.28 18.99
CA PRO A 178 -3.58 -5.76 18.92
C PRO A 178 -3.08 -5.82 17.47
N PHE A 179 -1.84 -5.40 17.20
CA PHE A 179 -1.28 -5.43 15.86
C PHE A 179 0.14 -6.00 15.84
N GLU A 180 0.53 -6.50 14.67
CA GLU A 180 1.91 -6.84 14.31
C GLU A 180 2.40 -5.94 13.17
N GLY A 181 3.69 -5.60 13.18
CA GLY A 181 4.37 -4.87 12.10
C GLY A 181 5.59 -5.64 11.60
N LEU A 182 6.34 -5.04 10.66
CA LEU A 182 7.60 -5.61 10.17
C LEU A 182 8.66 -5.65 11.26
N ASN A 183 8.71 -4.61 12.09
CA ASN A 183 9.57 -4.61 13.25
C ASN A 183 8.82 -5.29 14.41
N GLU A 184 9.48 -6.25 15.07
CA GLU A 184 9.17 -6.43 16.49
C GLU A 184 9.43 -5.07 17.13
N LEU A 185 8.38 -4.32 17.49
CA LEU A 185 8.45 -3.09 18.28
C LEU A 185 8.96 -3.37 19.71
N LYS A 186 9.91 -4.31 19.86
CA LYS A 186 10.80 -4.32 21.01
C LYS A 186 11.50 -2.97 20.94
N ARG A 187 11.21 -2.10 21.90
CA ARG A 187 12.01 -0.92 22.24
C ARG A 187 13.46 -1.37 22.36
N GLN A 188 14.18 -1.36 21.24
CA GLN A 188 15.60 -1.60 21.23
C GLN A 188 16.17 -0.30 20.70
N ASP A 189 16.63 0.50 21.65
CA ASP A 189 17.50 1.65 21.43
C ASP A 189 18.83 1.16 20.84
N ILE A 190 18.79 0.54 19.66
CA ILE A 190 19.98 0.11 18.93
C ILE A 190 20.43 1.32 18.13
N PRO A 191 21.65 1.83 18.36
CA PRO A 191 22.26 2.81 17.49
C PRO A 191 22.62 2.13 16.16
N MET A 192 21.62 1.89 15.31
CA MET A 192 21.83 1.44 13.92
C MET A 192 22.50 2.51 13.04
N LEU A 193 22.85 3.66 13.62
CA LEU A 193 23.61 4.73 12.97
C LEU A 193 25.13 4.65 13.24
N ASP A 194 25.63 3.74 14.09
CA ASP A 194 27.07 3.60 14.35
C ASP A 194 27.84 2.79 13.28
N VAL A 195 27.17 2.33 12.21
CA VAL A 195 27.80 1.53 11.13
C VAL A 195 27.85 2.28 9.80
N ARG A 196 28.17 3.58 9.84
CA ARG A 196 28.42 4.36 8.61
C ARG A 196 29.71 5.18 8.58
N ASP A 197 30.68 4.84 9.42
CA ASP A 197 32.06 5.30 9.24
C ASP A 197 32.96 4.11 8.87
N SER A 198 33.01 3.82 7.56
CA SER A 198 34.10 3.17 6.78
C SER A 198 33.60 2.23 5.69
N LEU A 199 33.02 2.81 4.62
CA LEU A 199 33.16 2.31 3.26
C LEU A 199 33.34 3.52 2.31
#